data_AF-A0A3A5VXE7-F1
#
_entry.id   AF-A0A3A5VXE7-F1
#
_cell.length_a   1.000
_cell.length_b   1.000
_cell.length_c   1.000
_cell.angle_alpha   90.00
_cell.angle_beta   90.00
_cell.angle_gamma   90.00
#
_symmetry.space_group_name_H-M   'P 1'
#
loop_
_entity.id
_entity.type
_entity.pdbx_description
1 polymer ?
#
loop_
_entity_poly.entity_id
_entity_poly.type
_entity_poly.pdbx_seq_one_letter_code
_entity_poly.pdbx_strand_id
1 'polypeptide(L)'
;MVMSASPTDEHRPSTGRYLNQSKTQAALDHAQELGASYAEVRLMAITDSSVALRDAKLERAIPGQEVGVTLRVLADGAWGVHSTTDLVSLPSQIESTVRLAKAVAARRSSNDRPVQLAEVPIFEDEIHWKPKKDVRNTDLQTKMEHLKVLHDSAADDDRIISVTCGWSDEHLHTELMTSEGMNRTWSYQRSLINASVTGRDGGEVVSYRTRHGGEGGLEVIESCDLGALGETARIATLRLLKAERAPSGKLPLIADRDLTGVYIHEALGHPCEADLVAAGDSCLDGKLGHTIGNEIVTVVDDPTIRGGYGAHPIDDEGL
;
A
#
# COMPACT_ATOMS: atom_id res chain seq x y z
N MET A 1 -20.60 -2.61 3.15
CA MET A 1 -21.06 -3.98 3.44
C MET A 1 -19.98 -4.89 2.89
N VAL A 2 -18.97 -5.17 3.70
CA VAL A 2 -17.85 -6.05 3.33
C VAL A 2 -18.45 -7.45 3.31
N MET A 3 -18.72 -7.97 2.13
CA MET A 3 -19.21 -9.34 2.00
C MET A 3 -18.03 -10.26 2.28
N SER A 4 -17.98 -10.76 3.52
CA SER A 4 -17.11 -11.83 3.93
C SER A 4 -17.41 -13.05 3.06
N ALA A 5 -16.52 -13.39 2.14
CA ALA A 5 -16.48 -14.75 1.61
C ALA A 5 -16.10 -15.65 2.78
N SER A 6 -17.04 -16.48 3.24
CA SER A 6 -16.78 -17.45 4.29
C SER A 6 -15.73 -18.44 3.78
N PRO A 7 -14.70 -18.83 4.56
CA PRO A 7 -13.69 -19.84 4.20
C PRO A 7 -14.25 -21.25 3.96
N THR A 8 -15.57 -21.38 3.81
CA THR A 8 -16.32 -22.63 3.71
C THR A 8 -16.74 -22.99 2.29
N ASP A 9 -16.51 -22.14 1.29
CA ASP A 9 -16.68 -22.55 -0.11
C ASP A 9 -15.50 -23.42 -0.54
N GLU A 10 -15.78 -24.39 -1.40
CA GLU A 10 -15.04 -25.63 -1.71
C GLU A 10 -13.57 -25.51 -2.15
N HIS A 11 -12.97 -24.32 -2.10
CA HIS A 11 -11.59 -24.07 -2.46
C HIS A 11 -10.67 -24.19 -1.24
N ARG A 12 -10.27 -25.43 -0.92
CA ARG A 12 -9.03 -25.64 -0.16
C ARG A 12 -7.87 -25.63 -1.15
N PRO A 13 -6.94 -24.66 -1.10
CA PRO A 13 -5.76 -24.67 -1.94
C PRO A 13 -4.98 -25.97 -1.76
N SER A 14 -4.94 -26.83 -2.77
CA SER A 14 -4.06 -28.00 -2.78
C SER A 14 -2.59 -27.59 -2.94
N THR A 15 -2.35 -26.37 -3.42
CA THR A 15 -1.04 -25.81 -3.78
C THR A 15 -0.68 -24.53 -3.02
N GLY A 16 -1.48 -24.11 -2.03
CA GLY A 16 -1.30 -22.81 -1.36
C GLY A 16 -1.78 -21.59 -2.16
N ARG A 17 -2.33 -21.81 -3.36
CA ARG A 17 -2.90 -20.77 -4.23
C ARG A 17 -4.43 -20.73 -4.25
N TYR A 18 -4.97 -19.53 -4.32
CA TYR A 18 -6.41 -19.25 -4.47
C TYR A 18 -6.87 -19.40 -5.92
N LEU A 19 -6.03 -19.07 -6.91
CA LEU A 19 -6.42 -19.25 -8.31
C LEU A 19 -6.36 -20.73 -8.71
N ASN A 20 -7.40 -21.19 -9.40
CA ASN A 20 -7.33 -22.44 -10.15
C ASN A 20 -6.58 -22.17 -11.45
N GLN A 21 -5.30 -22.57 -11.50
CA GLN A 21 -4.40 -22.25 -12.61
C GLN A 21 -4.92 -22.72 -13.97
N SER A 22 -5.44 -23.95 -14.08
CA SER A 22 -5.91 -24.47 -15.36
C SER A 22 -7.16 -23.76 -15.86
N LYS A 23 -8.11 -23.45 -14.98
CA LYS A 23 -9.29 -22.63 -15.33
C LYS A 23 -8.90 -21.19 -15.69
N THR A 24 -7.91 -20.65 -14.98
CA THR A 24 -7.41 -19.29 -15.22
C THR A 24 -6.71 -19.22 -16.57
N GLN A 25 -5.84 -20.17 -16.89
CA GLN A 25 -5.17 -20.27 -18.18
C GLN A 25 -6.18 -20.42 -19.32
N ALA A 26 -7.17 -21.31 -19.17
CA ALA A 26 -8.21 -21.47 -20.19
C ALA A 26 -9.02 -20.18 -20.41
N ALA A 27 -9.25 -19.37 -19.37
CA ALA A 27 -9.88 -18.07 -19.52
C ALA A 27 -8.98 -17.08 -20.27
N LEU A 28 -7.68 -17.03 -19.95
CA LEU A 28 -6.71 -16.17 -20.64
C LEU A 28 -6.58 -16.53 -22.13
N ASP A 29 -6.48 -17.82 -22.45
CA ASP A 29 -6.46 -18.33 -23.82
C ASP A 29 -7.74 -17.92 -24.56
N HIS A 30 -8.90 -18.05 -23.92
CA HIS A 30 -10.18 -17.64 -24.50
C HIS A 30 -10.25 -16.13 -24.76
N ALA A 31 -9.65 -15.29 -23.92
CA ALA A 31 -9.53 -13.86 -24.18
C ALA A 31 -8.76 -13.58 -25.49
N GLN A 32 -7.66 -14.30 -25.71
CA GLN A 32 -6.86 -14.18 -26.95
C GLN A 32 -7.65 -14.65 -28.18
N GLU A 33 -8.39 -15.76 -28.07
CA GLU A 33 -9.29 -16.23 -29.14
C GLU A 33 -10.36 -15.19 -29.51
N LEU A 34 -10.85 -14.44 -28.52
CA LEU A 34 -11.79 -13.34 -28.70
C LEU A 34 -11.14 -12.06 -29.24
N GLY A 35 -9.82 -12.06 -29.47
CA GLY A 35 -9.06 -10.97 -30.06
C GLY A 35 -8.46 -9.98 -29.06
N ALA A 36 -8.28 -10.36 -27.80
CA ALA A 36 -7.42 -9.61 -26.89
C ALA A 36 -5.95 -9.76 -27.28
N SER A 37 -5.19 -8.66 -27.23
CA SER A 37 -3.74 -8.69 -27.39
C SER A 37 -3.03 -9.03 -26.07
N TYR A 38 -3.68 -8.76 -24.94
CA TYR A 38 -3.20 -9.11 -23.61
C TYR A 38 -4.39 -9.35 -22.68
N ALA A 39 -4.24 -10.30 -21.76
CA ALA A 39 -5.15 -10.48 -20.64
C ALA A 39 -4.36 -10.87 -19.39
N GLU A 40 -4.87 -10.50 -18.23
CA GLU A 40 -4.35 -10.95 -16.95
C GLU A 40 -5.47 -11.24 -15.95
N VAL A 41 -5.13 -12.07 -14.98
CA VAL A 41 -5.87 -12.30 -13.75
C VAL A 41 -4.91 -12.02 -12.59
N ARG A 42 -5.23 -11.00 -11.78
CA ARG A 42 -4.54 -10.71 -10.53
C ARG A 42 -5.48 -10.96 -9.35
N LEU A 43 -5.10 -11.87 -8.46
CA LEU A 43 -5.78 -12.10 -7.19
C LEU A 43 -4.97 -11.46 -6.07
N MET A 44 -5.66 -10.81 -5.14
CA MET A 44 -5.10 -10.31 -3.89
C MET A 44 -5.91 -10.87 -2.73
N ALA A 45 -5.21 -11.46 -1.75
CA ALA A 45 -5.75 -11.89 -0.49
C ALA A 45 -5.03 -11.14 0.64
N ILE A 46 -5.79 -10.48 1.50
CA ILE A 46 -5.30 -9.69 2.62
C ILE A 46 -5.85 -10.30 3.91
N THR A 47 -4.96 -10.54 4.87
CA THR A 47 -5.34 -10.79 6.27
C THR A 47 -4.79 -9.66 7.10
N ASP A 48 -5.67 -8.85 7.67
CA ASP A 48 -5.30 -7.65 8.40
C ASP A 48 -5.96 -7.60 9.78
N SER A 49 -5.46 -6.69 10.61
CA SER A 49 -6.19 -6.32 11.81
C SER A 49 -5.95 -4.87 12.19
N SER A 50 -7.00 -4.22 12.70
CA SER A 50 -6.94 -2.87 13.23
C SER A 50 -7.42 -2.82 14.67
N VAL A 51 -6.57 -2.28 15.56
CA VAL A 51 -6.89 -2.04 16.98
C VAL A 51 -6.73 -0.55 17.28
N ALA A 52 -7.68 0.04 17.98
CA ALA A 52 -7.62 1.44 18.38
C ALA A 52 -7.95 1.61 19.87
N LEU A 53 -7.10 2.34 20.58
CA LEU A 53 -7.34 2.81 21.94
C LEU A 53 -7.60 4.32 21.92
N ARG A 54 -8.54 4.77 22.75
CA ARG A 54 -8.74 6.17 23.10
C ARG A 54 -8.74 6.30 24.60
N ASP A 55 -7.84 7.11 25.14
CA ASP A 55 -7.72 7.39 26.58
C ASP A 55 -7.71 6.08 27.40
N ALA A 56 -6.79 5.18 27.04
CA ALA A 56 -6.61 3.81 27.55
C ALA A 56 -7.78 2.83 27.37
N LYS A 57 -8.87 3.24 26.70
CA LYS A 57 -10.04 2.39 26.46
C LYS A 57 -10.05 1.85 25.05
N LEU A 58 -10.39 0.58 24.90
CA LEU A 58 -10.56 -0.05 23.59
C LEU A 58 -11.76 0.57 22.86
N GLU A 59 -11.50 1.21 21.72
CA GLU A 59 -12.52 1.76 20.83
C GLU A 59 -12.89 0.75 19.74
N ARG A 60 -11.89 0.04 19.21
CA ARG A 60 -12.05 -0.89 18.08
C ARG A 60 -11.01 -2.00 18.10
N ALA A 61 -11.44 -3.21 17.76
CA ALA A 61 -10.57 -4.35 17.43
C ALA A 61 -11.25 -5.15 16.32
N ILE A 62 -10.83 -4.93 15.08
CA ILE A 62 -11.43 -5.53 13.88
C ILE A 62 -10.37 -6.39 13.20
N PRO A 63 -10.55 -7.71 13.13
CA PRO A 63 -9.84 -8.54 12.18
C PRO A 63 -10.47 -8.40 10.79
N GLY A 64 -9.65 -8.43 9.75
CA GLY A 64 -10.04 -8.37 8.35
C GLY A 64 -9.51 -9.58 7.57
N GLN A 65 -10.34 -10.08 6.68
CA GLN A 65 -9.97 -11.04 5.65
C GLN A 65 -10.67 -10.64 4.37
N GLU A 66 -9.87 -10.30 3.36
CA GLU A 66 -10.35 -9.87 2.06
C GLU A 66 -9.71 -10.72 0.99
N VAL A 67 -10.51 -11.14 0.01
CA VAL A 67 -10.00 -11.76 -1.21
C VAL A 67 -10.72 -11.10 -2.37
N GLY A 68 -9.95 -10.57 -3.30
CA GLY A 68 -10.43 -9.95 -4.51
C GLY A 68 -9.63 -10.43 -5.70
N VAL A 69 -10.27 -10.44 -6.85
CA VAL A 69 -9.62 -10.79 -8.11
C VAL A 69 -10.02 -9.80 -9.19
N THR A 70 -9.06 -9.44 -10.04
CA THR A 70 -9.22 -8.50 -11.12
C THR A 70 -8.76 -9.12 -12.43
N LEU A 71 -9.60 -9.01 -13.46
CA LEU A 71 -9.28 -9.26 -14.85
C LEU A 71 -8.94 -7.91 -15.51
N ARG A 72 -7.78 -7.79 -16.15
CA ARG A 72 -7.55 -6.72 -17.15
C ARG A 72 -7.38 -7.36 -18.51
N VAL A 73 -8.04 -6.78 -19.52
CA VAL A 73 -7.96 -7.21 -20.92
C VAL A 73 -7.64 -6.01 -21.78
N LEU A 74 -6.61 -6.13 -22.61
CA LEU A 74 -6.29 -5.16 -23.66
C LEU A 74 -6.80 -5.72 -24.99
N ALA A 75 -7.74 -5.01 -25.62
CA ALA A 75 -8.23 -5.36 -26.95
C ALA A 75 -8.31 -4.10 -27.82
N ASP A 76 -7.81 -4.19 -29.05
CA ASP A 76 -7.76 -3.09 -30.02
C ASP A 76 -7.15 -1.79 -29.46
N GLY A 77 -6.22 -1.93 -28.50
CA GLY A 77 -5.52 -0.82 -27.83
C GLY A 77 -6.34 -0.08 -26.77
N ALA A 78 -7.35 -0.71 -26.17
CA ALA A 78 -8.10 -0.16 -25.04
C ALA A 78 -8.32 -1.22 -23.94
N TRP A 79 -8.42 -0.75 -22.70
CA TRP A 79 -8.60 -1.59 -21.52
C TRP A 79 -10.08 -1.92 -21.26
N GLY A 80 -10.34 -3.19 -20.94
CA GLY A 80 -11.51 -3.65 -20.20
C GLY A 80 -11.05 -4.18 -18.86
N VAL A 81 -11.72 -3.79 -17.77
CA VAL A 81 -11.37 -4.21 -16.41
C VAL A 81 -12.61 -4.72 -15.71
N HIS A 82 -12.47 -5.84 -15.00
CA HIS A 82 -13.52 -6.42 -14.16
C HIS A 82 -12.91 -6.88 -12.84
N SER A 83 -13.53 -6.49 -11.71
CA SER A 83 -13.10 -6.90 -10.38
C SER A 83 -14.27 -7.51 -9.61
N THR A 84 -14.01 -8.58 -8.86
CA THR A 84 -15.00 -9.31 -8.07
C THR A 84 -14.37 -9.98 -6.85
N THR A 85 -15.19 -10.30 -5.85
CA THR A 85 -14.82 -11.17 -4.72
C THR A 85 -15.31 -12.60 -4.92
N ASP A 86 -16.02 -12.89 -6.01
CA ASP A 86 -16.45 -14.23 -6.40
C ASP A 86 -15.46 -14.84 -7.40
N LEU A 87 -14.54 -15.65 -6.88
CA LEU A 87 -13.49 -16.30 -7.66
C LEU A 87 -14.05 -17.32 -8.65
N VAL A 88 -15.22 -17.90 -8.35
CA VAL A 88 -15.80 -18.98 -9.16
C VAL A 88 -16.36 -18.44 -10.47
N SER A 89 -16.96 -17.25 -10.46
CA SER A 89 -17.50 -16.63 -11.66
C SER A 89 -16.43 -16.00 -12.56
N LEU A 90 -15.20 -15.82 -12.09
CA LEU A 90 -14.16 -15.11 -12.82
C LEU A 90 -13.96 -15.61 -14.27
N PRO A 91 -13.81 -16.93 -14.55
CA PRO A 91 -13.60 -17.39 -15.92
C PRO A 91 -14.77 -17.04 -16.86
N SER A 92 -15.99 -16.93 -16.31
CA SER A 92 -17.17 -16.54 -17.10
C SER A 92 -17.25 -15.05 -17.43
N GLN A 93 -16.42 -14.22 -16.78
CA GLN A 93 -16.38 -12.76 -17.02
C GLN A 93 -15.36 -12.36 -18.09
N ILE A 94 -14.61 -13.30 -18.67
CA ILE A 94 -13.60 -12.96 -19.66
C ILE A 94 -14.23 -12.36 -20.93
N GLU A 95 -15.29 -12.96 -21.47
CA GLU A 95 -15.93 -12.51 -22.70
C GLU A 95 -16.56 -11.11 -22.53
N SER A 96 -17.23 -10.88 -21.41
CA SER A 96 -17.83 -9.57 -21.09
C SER A 96 -16.75 -8.49 -20.94
N THR A 97 -15.59 -8.83 -20.39
CA THR A 97 -14.44 -7.93 -20.21
C THR A 97 -13.77 -7.62 -21.55
N VAL A 98 -13.58 -8.61 -22.44
CA VAL A 98 -13.09 -8.38 -23.82
C VAL A 98 -14.05 -7.49 -24.59
N ARG A 99 -15.37 -7.75 -24.49
CA ARG A 99 -16.39 -6.92 -25.14
C ARG A 99 -16.36 -5.48 -24.64
N LEU A 100 -16.12 -5.27 -23.34
CA LEU A 100 -15.95 -3.93 -22.77
C LEU A 100 -14.73 -3.23 -23.37
N ALA A 101 -13.56 -3.90 -23.41
CA ALA A 101 -12.35 -3.36 -24.02
C ALA A 101 -12.59 -2.90 -25.47
N LYS A 102 -13.22 -3.75 -26.28
CA LYS A 102 -13.57 -3.44 -27.68
C LYS A 102 -14.57 -2.29 -27.80
N ALA A 103 -15.55 -2.21 -26.91
CA ALA A 103 -16.52 -1.11 -26.90
C ALA A 103 -15.86 0.24 -26.55
N VAL A 104 -14.87 0.23 -25.66
CA VAL A 104 -14.05 1.42 -25.37
C VAL A 104 -13.19 1.78 -26.58
N ALA A 105 -12.51 0.80 -27.19
CA ALA A 105 -11.70 1.01 -28.39
C ALA A 105 -12.52 1.65 -29.53
N ALA A 106 -13.75 1.19 -29.74
CA ALA A 106 -14.66 1.73 -30.77
C ALA A 106 -15.06 3.20 -30.55
N ARG A 107 -14.92 3.73 -29.33
CA ARG A 107 -15.19 5.13 -28.97
C ARG A 107 -13.93 5.99 -28.89
N ARG A 108 -12.74 5.39 -29.02
CA ARG A 108 -11.46 6.10 -28.96
C ARG A 108 -11.39 7.16 -30.06
N SER A 109 -10.94 8.37 -29.71
CA SER A 109 -10.72 9.43 -30.69
C SER A 109 -9.62 9.02 -31.68
N SER A 110 -9.72 9.45 -32.94
CA SER A 110 -8.64 9.23 -33.92
C SER A 110 -7.32 9.90 -33.53
N ASN A 111 -7.37 10.91 -32.64
CA ASN A 111 -6.19 11.61 -32.14
C ASN A 111 -5.52 10.88 -30.97
N ASP A 112 -6.21 9.92 -30.33
CA ASP A 112 -5.66 9.16 -29.21
C ASP A 112 -4.90 7.95 -29.73
N ARG A 113 -3.72 7.69 -29.15
CA ARG A 113 -2.94 6.52 -29.51
C ARG A 113 -3.53 5.27 -28.84
N PRO A 114 -3.54 4.11 -29.52
CA PRO A 114 -3.87 2.85 -28.87
C PRO A 114 -2.85 2.57 -27.76
N VAL A 115 -3.33 2.04 -26.64
CA VAL A 115 -2.45 1.56 -25.57
C VAL A 115 -1.63 0.38 -26.09
N GLN A 116 -0.34 0.38 -25.74
CA GLN A 116 0.60 -0.69 -26.03
C GLN A 116 1.32 -1.06 -24.73
N LEU A 117 1.63 -2.34 -24.57
CA LEU A 117 2.44 -2.81 -23.46
C LEU A 117 3.92 -2.74 -23.84
N ALA A 118 4.76 -2.43 -22.85
CA ALA A 118 6.19 -2.61 -22.98
C ALA A 118 6.53 -4.10 -22.94
N GLU A 119 7.56 -4.51 -23.69
CA GLU A 119 8.09 -5.86 -23.55
C GLU A 119 8.79 -6.00 -22.19
N VAL A 120 8.36 -6.98 -21.41
CA VAL A 120 8.91 -7.27 -20.08
C VAL A 120 9.34 -8.73 -19.97
N PRO A 121 10.32 -9.06 -19.12
CA PRO A 121 10.67 -10.45 -18.86
C PRO A 121 9.48 -11.22 -18.28
N ILE A 122 9.28 -12.46 -18.75
CA ILE A 122 8.25 -13.36 -18.24
C ILE A 122 8.84 -14.26 -17.16
N PHE A 123 8.20 -14.31 -15.99
CA PHE A 123 8.62 -15.10 -14.85
C PHE A 123 7.56 -16.14 -14.45
N GLU A 124 8.05 -17.28 -13.99
CA GLU A 124 7.26 -18.31 -13.33
C GLU A 124 7.95 -18.68 -12.00
N ASP A 125 7.52 -18.05 -10.91
CA ASP A 125 8.14 -18.20 -9.60
C ASP A 125 7.20 -17.86 -8.43
N GLU A 126 7.70 -18.08 -7.21
CA GLU A 126 7.02 -17.68 -5.98
C GLU A 126 8.01 -16.95 -5.05
N ILE A 127 7.68 -15.72 -4.64
CA ILE A 127 8.54 -14.89 -3.77
C ILE A 127 7.79 -14.52 -2.48
N HIS A 128 8.23 -15.09 -1.37
CA HIS A 128 7.61 -14.84 -0.06
C HIS A 128 8.59 -14.19 0.91
N TRP A 129 8.39 -12.91 1.20
CA TRP A 129 9.11 -12.18 2.22
C TRP A 129 8.54 -12.53 3.60
N LYS A 130 9.15 -13.54 4.23
CA LYS A 130 8.73 -14.02 5.54
C LYS A 130 9.20 -13.08 6.66
N PRO A 131 8.32 -12.70 7.59
CA PRO A 131 8.71 -11.99 8.81
C PRO A 131 9.39 -12.94 9.80
N LYS A 132 10.02 -12.39 10.83
CA LYS A 132 10.51 -13.17 11.98
C LYS A 132 9.36 -13.59 12.90
N LYS A 133 8.34 -12.73 13.05
CA LYS A 133 7.15 -12.95 13.88
C LYS A 133 5.89 -12.58 13.11
N ASP A 134 5.23 -13.58 12.53
CA ASP A 134 4.04 -13.40 11.70
C ASP A 134 2.88 -12.70 12.43
N VAL A 135 2.36 -11.61 11.85
CA VAL A 135 1.27 -10.82 12.44
C VAL A 135 -0.02 -11.60 12.61
N ARG A 136 -0.23 -12.62 11.76
CA ARG A 136 -1.39 -13.53 11.83
C ARG A 136 -1.41 -14.38 13.10
N ASN A 137 -0.24 -14.52 13.75
CA ASN A 137 -0.09 -15.22 15.03
C ASN A 137 -0.06 -14.25 16.23
N THR A 138 -0.19 -12.94 16.01
CA THR A 138 -0.17 -11.94 17.08
C THR A 138 -1.58 -11.76 17.64
N ASP A 139 -1.78 -12.13 18.91
CA ASP A 139 -3.07 -12.01 19.57
C ASP A 139 -3.43 -10.56 19.95
N LEU A 140 -4.71 -10.33 20.27
CA LEU A 140 -5.21 -9.02 20.64
C LEU A 140 -4.55 -8.49 21.93
N GLN A 141 -4.27 -9.37 22.89
CA GLN A 141 -3.67 -8.97 24.16
C GLN A 141 -2.29 -8.36 23.94
N THR A 142 -1.44 -9.01 23.15
CA THR A 142 -0.11 -8.51 22.77
C THR A 142 -0.23 -7.14 22.12
N LYS A 143 -1.16 -6.94 21.19
CA LYS A 143 -1.40 -5.65 20.52
C LYS A 143 -1.81 -4.56 21.54
N MET A 144 -2.71 -4.90 22.46
CA MET A 144 -3.15 -3.98 23.51
C MET A 144 -2.03 -3.60 24.47
N GLU A 145 -1.14 -4.53 24.82
CA GLU A 145 0.02 -4.26 25.69
C GLU A 145 0.96 -3.23 25.04
N HIS A 146 1.29 -3.38 23.76
CA HIS A 146 2.11 -2.41 23.03
C HIS A 146 1.44 -1.03 22.93
N LEU A 147 0.15 -1.00 22.57
CA LEU A 147 -0.62 0.25 22.50
C LEU A 147 -0.70 0.95 23.87
N LYS A 148 -0.79 0.18 24.95
CA LYS A 148 -0.84 0.72 26.31
C LYS A 148 0.48 1.36 26.72
N VAL A 149 1.62 0.74 26.40
CA VAL A 149 2.94 1.35 26.65
C VAL A 149 3.08 2.70 25.93
N LEU A 150 2.70 2.75 24.66
CA LEU A 150 2.71 4.00 23.87
C LEU A 150 1.76 5.05 24.45
N HIS A 151 0.54 4.63 24.81
CA HIS A 151 -0.46 5.51 25.41
C HIS A 151 0.00 6.10 26.73
N ASP A 152 0.41 5.25 27.67
CA ASP A 152 0.72 5.66 29.05
C ASP A 152 1.91 6.62 29.08
N SER A 153 2.91 6.41 28.23
CA SER A 153 4.03 7.35 28.10
C SER A 153 3.64 8.68 27.42
N ALA A 154 2.68 8.66 26.50
CA ALA A 154 2.22 9.88 25.83
C ALA A 154 1.30 10.74 26.71
N ALA A 155 0.55 10.11 27.61
CA ALA A 155 -0.45 10.76 28.46
C ALA A 155 0.12 11.37 29.75
N ASP A 156 1.41 11.20 30.04
CA ASP A 156 2.06 11.60 31.31
C ASP A 156 2.33 13.13 31.42
N ASP A 157 1.27 13.94 31.31
CA ASP A 157 1.24 15.38 31.66
C ASP A 157 -0.23 15.86 31.73
N ASP A 158 -0.59 16.64 32.74
CA ASP A 158 -1.97 17.12 32.96
C ASP A 158 -2.53 17.96 31.80
N ARG A 159 -1.68 18.51 30.93
CA ARG A 159 -2.10 19.26 29.74
C ARG A 159 -2.45 18.34 28.58
N ILE A 160 -2.07 17.06 28.62
CA ILE A 160 -2.50 16.08 27.62
C ILE A 160 -3.91 15.63 27.97
N ILE A 161 -4.87 16.11 27.18
CA ILE A 161 -6.30 15.90 27.44
C ILE A 161 -6.88 14.70 26.71
N SER A 162 -6.19 14.19 25.68
CA SER A 162 -6.57 12.95 25.01
C SER A 162 -5.41 12.34 24.23
N VAL A 163 -5.36 11.00 24.24
CA VAL A 163 -4.43 10.21 23.43
C VAL A 163 -5.22 9.13 22.71
N THR A 164 -5.07 9.09 21.38
CA THR A 164 -5.56 7.98 20.56
C THR A 164 -4.37 7.19 20.05
N CYS A 165 -4.35 5.88 20.27
CA CYS A 165 -3.32 4.97 19.76
C CYS A 165 -3.93 3.99 18.76
N GLY A 166 -3.21 3.69 17.69
CA GLY A 166 -3.65 2.80 16.63
C GLY A 166 -2.62 1.72 16.33
N TRP A 167 -3.11 0.52 16.06
CA TRP A 167 -2.38 -0.61 15.51
C TRP A 167 -3.01 -0.97 14.16
N SER A 168 -2.18 -1.24 13.17
CA SER A 168 -2.59 -1.90 11.94
C SER A 168 -1.51 -2.88 11.50
N ASP A 169 -1.89 -4.12 11.22
CA ASP A 169 -1.04 -5.10 10.56
C ASP A 169 -1.75 -5.72 9.36
N GLU A 170 -0.98 -6.23 8.43
CA GLU A 170 -1.48 -6.93 7.25
C GLU A 170 -0.48 -7.95 6.72
N HIS A 171 -1.00 -9.07 6.23
CA HIS A 171 -0.33 -10.02 5.36
C HIS A 171 -0.99 -9.95 3.99
N LEU A 172 -0.22 -9.52 2.99
CA LEU A 172 -0.65 -9.45 1.60
C LEU A 172 -0.16 -10.67 0.84
N HIS A 173 -1.04 -11.31 0.09
CA HIS A 173 -0.75 -12.41 -0.81
C HIS A 173 -1.32 -12.08 -2.19
N THR A 174 -0.47 -12.10 -3.21
CA THR A 174 -0.85 -11.77 -4.58
C THR A 174 -0.51 -12.92 -5.51
N GLU A 175 -1.39 -13.21 -6.46
CA GLU A 175 -1.16 -14.14 -7.55
C GLU A 175 -1.45 -13.43 -8.88
N LEU A 176 -0.54 -13.54 -9.84
CA LEU A 176 -0.68 -12.98 -11.17
C LEU A 176 -0.52 -14.09 -12.21
N MET A 177 -1.48 -14.16 -13.14
CA MET A 177 -1.36 -14.95 -14.36
C MET A 177 -1.69 -14.09 -15.57
N THR A 178 -0.86 -14.11 -16.61
CA THR A 178 -1.09 -13.34 -17.84
C THR A 178 -1.13 -14.22 -19.08
N SER A 179 -1.75 -13.73 -20.16
CA SER A 179 -1.82 -14.40 -21.45
C SER A 179 -0.46 -14.51 -22.16
N GLU A 180 0.57 -13.80 -21.67
CA GLU A 180 1.95 -13.87 -22.17
C GLU A 180 2.78 -14.92 -21.43
N GLY A 181 2.18 -15.61 -20.45
CA GLY A 181 2.80 -16.71 -19.71
C GLY A 181 3.39 -16.31 -18.36
N MET A 182 3.23 -15.06 -17.91
CA MET A 182 3.61 -14.67 -16.54
C MET A 182 2.76 -15.46 -15.55
N ASN A 183 3.40 -16.06 -14.56
CA ASN A 183 2.73 -16.85 -13.53
C ASN A 183 3.48 -16.73 -12.19
N ARG A 184 3.14 -15.70 -11.41
CA ARG A 184 3.86 -15.36 -10.17
C ARG A 184 2.95 -15.40 -8.96
N THR A 185 3.53 -15.77 -7.84
CA THR A 185 2.90 -15.62 -6.51
C THR A 185 3.85 -14.88 -5.59
N TRP A 186 3.36 -13.92 -4.81
CA TRP A 186 4.19 -13.31 -3.78
C TRP A 186 3.42 -12.95 -2.53
N SER A 187 4.14 -12.86 -1.41
CA SER A 187 3.57 -12.35 -0.18
C SER A 187 4.59 -11.63 0.70
N TYR A 188 4.09 -10.68 1.48
CA TYR A 188 4.84 -9.92 2.47
C TYR A 188 3.90 -9.40 3.57
N GLN A 189 4.45 -8.78 4.61
CA GLN A 189 3.66 -8.23 5.71
C GLN A 189 4.04 -6.78 5.98
N ARG A 190 3.10 -6.01 6.53
CA ARG A 190 3.38 -4.68 7.08
C ARG A 190 2.78 -4.57 8.46
N SER A 191 3.49 -3.87 9.34
CA SER A 191 3.05 -3.58 10.70
C SER A 191 3.24 -2.10 11.00
N LEU A 192 2.27 -1.49 11.67
CA LEU A 192 2.30 -0.08 12.04
C LEU A 192 1.65 0.11 13.42
N ILE A 193 2.32 0.90 14.26
CA ILE A 193 1.75 1.46 15.49
C ILE A 193 1.83 2.98 15.41
N ASN A 194 0.81 3.67 15.90
CA ASN A 194 0.75 5.13 15.88
C ASN A 194 0.07 5.71 17.12
N ALA A 195 0.29 7.00 17.35
CA ALA A 195 -0.47 7.78 18.32
C ALA A 195 -0.76 9.20 17.80
N SER A 196 -1.90 9.73 18.21
CA SER A 196 -2.28 11.13 18.11
C SER A 196 -2.48 11.67 19.52
N VAL A 197 -1.64 12.61 19.91
CA VAL A 197 -1.59 13.20 21.25
C VAL A 197 -2.16 14.60 21.18
N THR A 198 -3.15 14.92 22.02
CA THR A 198 -3.82 16.22 22.05
C THR A 198 -3.56 16.93 23.36
N GLY A 199 -2.97 18.12 23.28
CA GLY A 199 -2.67 18.98 24.41
C GLY A 199 -3.58 20.20 24.48
N ARG A 200 -3.81 20.72 25.68
CA ARG A 200 -4.51 21.99 25.91
C ARG A 200 -3.80 22.83 26.96
N ASP A 201 -3.68 24.13 26.70
CA ASP A 201 -3.25 25.14 27.68
C ASP A 201 -4.12 26.40 27.52
N GLY A 202 -4.94 26.70 28.52
CA GLY A 202 -5.98 27.72 28.42
C GLY A 202 -6.94 27.46 27.25
N GLY A 203 -6.97 28.40 26.30
CA GLY A 203 -7.79 28.30 25.08
C GLY A 203 -7.09 27.59 23.90
N GLU A 204 -5.79 27.35 23.98
CA GLU A 204 -5.01 26.73 22.91
C GLU A 204 -5.16 25.22 22.94
N VAL A 205 -5.39 24.61 21.77
CA VAL A 205 -5.47 23.16 21.59
C VAL A 205 -4.61 22.78 20.39
N VAL A 206 -3.70 21.84 20.59
CA VAL A 206 -2.80 21.33 19.55
C VAL A 206 -2.80 19.82 19.55
N SER A 207 -2.43 19.23 18.41
CA SER A 207 -2.25 17.79 18.30
C SER A 207 -0.93 17.47 17.61
N TYR A 208 -0.25 16.43 18.08
CA TYR A 208 0.94 15.86 17.45
C TYR A 208 0.68 14.40 17.10
N ARG A 209 1.20 13.96 15.94
CA ARG A 209 1.09 12.58 15.49
C ARG A 209 2.46 11.94 15.44
N THR A 210 2.54 10.71 15.89
CA THR A 210 3.73 9.87 15.79
C THR A 210 3.35 8.49 15.28
N ARG A 211 4.29 7.82 14.61
CA ARG A 211 4.10 6.47 14.09
C ARG A 211 5.42 5.75 13.95
N HIS A 212 5.38 4.43 14.06
CA HIS A 212 6.47 3.54 13.72
C HIS A 212 5.91 2.32 12.99
N GLY A 213 6.55 1.92 11.90
CA GLY A 213 6.10 0.79 11.11
C GLY A 213 7.02 0.52 9.93
N GLY A 214 6.81 -0.62 9.29
CA GLY A 214 7.64 -1.11 8.20
C GLY A 214 7.10 -2.40 7.59
N GLU A 215 7.76 -2.84 6.52
CA GLU A 215 7.64 -4.22 6.03
C GLU A 215 8.20 -5.19 7.06
N GLY A 216 7.43 -6.24 7.35
CA GLY A 216 7.72 -7.24 8.37
C GLY A 216 6.59 -7.41 9.37
N GLY A 217 6.83 -8.31 10.32
CA GLY A 217 5.83 -8.72 11.29
C GLY A 217 5.91 -7.97 12.62
N LEU A 218 5.50 -8.63 13.70
CA LEU A 218 5.51 -8.08 15.06
C LEU A 218 6.92 -7.57 15.47
N GLU A 219 7.98 -8.17 14.94
CA GLU A 219 9.36 -7.74 15.20
C GLU A 219 9.63 -6.27 14.80
N VAL A 220 8.88 -5.74 13.84
CA VAL A 220 8.99 -4.34 13.41
C VAL A 220 8.54 -3.42 14.55
N ILE A 221 7.44 -3.75 15.21
CA ILE A 221 6.91 -2.97 16.33
C ILE A 221 7.79 -3.12 17.56
N GLU A 222 8.21 -4.35 17.88
CA GLU A 222 9.08 -4.64 19.01
C GLU A 222 10.49 -4.04 18.88
N SER A 223 10.93 -3.70 17.66
CA SER A 223 12.21 -3.00 17.45
C SER A 223 12.19 -1.53 17.90
N CYS A 224 11.01 -0.98 18.17
CA CYS A 224 10.81 0.40 18.60
C CYS A 224 10.68 0.48 20.13
N ASP A 225 11.35 1.46 20.74
CA ASP A 225 11.05 1.86 22.11
C ASP A 225 9.74 2.67 22.13
N LEU A 226 8.62 1.98 22.35
CA LEU A 226 7.29 2.58 22.35
C LEU A 226 7.08 3.59 23.49
N GLY A 227 7.80 3.43 24.60
CA GLY A 227 7.82 4.41 25.68
C GLY A 227 8.47 5.70 25.20
N ALA A 228 9.69 5.62 24.67
CA ALA A 228 10.37 6.78 24.09
C ALA A 228 9.58 7.43 22.95
N LEU A 229 8.86 6.66 22.13
CA LEU A 229 7.99 7.16 21.07
C LEU A 229 6.83 7.99 21.64
N GLY A 230 6.17 7.50 22.69
CA GLY A 230 5.09 8.20 23.39
C GLY A 230 5.59 9.46 24.08
N GLU A 231 6.70 9.37 24.81
CA GLU A 231 7.35 10.50 25.47
C GLU A 231 7.73 11.59 24.48
N THR A 232 8.31 11.23 23.33
CA THR A 232 8.66 12.18 22.27
C THR A 232 7.41 12.89 21.74
N ALA A 233 6.31 12.17 21.54
CA ALA A 233 5.05 12.75 21.09
C ALA A 233 4.44 13.71 22.12
N ARG A 234 4.53 13.38 23.41
CA ARG A 234 4.13 14.24 24.52
C ARG A 234 4.95 15.53 24.51
N ILE A 235 6.30 15.42 24.52
CA ILE A 235 7.21 16.58 24.48
C ILE A 235 6.89 17.46 23.27
N ALA A 236 6.70 16.88 22.08
CA ALA A 236 6.37 17.63 20.87
C ALA A 236 5.04 18.39 21.01
N THR A 237 4.01 17.74 21.55
CA THR A 237 2.71 18.37 21.83
C THR A 237 2.85 19.55 22.80
N LEU A 238 3.59 19.38 23.88
CA LEU A 238 3.83 20.44 24.87
C LEU A 238 4.67 21.60 24.31
N ARG A 239 5.57 21.32 23.36
CA ARG A 239 6.30 22.36 22.61
C ARG A 239 5.37 23.13 21.69
N LEU A 240 4.45 22.44 21.00
CA LEU A 240 3.46 23.09 20.12
C LEU A 240 2.52 24.03 20.88
N LEU A 241 2.13 23.70 22.11
CA LEU A 241 1.33 24.59 22.97
C LEU A 241 2.00 25.94 23.25
N LYS A 242 3.34 25.98 23.20
CA LYS A 242 4.14 27.18 23.47
C LYS A 242 4.72 27.79 22.18
N ALA A 243 4.38 27.24 21.02
CA ALA A 243 4.99 27.65 19.77
C ALA A 243 4.44 29.01 19.32
N GLU A 244 5.35 29.91 18.96
CA GLU A 244 5.00 31.16 18.30
C GLU A 244 4.80 30.92 16.80
N ARG A 245 4.13 31.87 16.14
CA ARG A 245 3.97 31.81 14.68
C ARG A 245 5.33 31.87 14.00
N ALA A 246 5.54 30.97 13.04
CA ALA A 246 6.76 30.96 12.24
C ALA A 246 6.90 32.29 11.45
N PRO A 247 8.14 32.80 11.27
CA PRO A 247 8.39 33.97 10.44
C PRO A 247 8.03 33.69 8.97
N SER A 248 7.60 34.74 8.25
CA SER A 248 7.28 34.67 6.82
C SER A 248 8.45 35.15 5.97
N GLY A 249 8.70 34.50 4.82
CA GLY A 249 9.71 34.92 3.85
C GLY A 249 10.56 33.76 3.32
N LYS A 250 11.57 34.09 2.50
CA LYS A 250 12.57 33.13 2.04
C LYS A 250 13.67 33.00 3.09
N LEU A 251 13.81 31.81 3.66
CA LEU A 251 14.76 31.51 4.73
C LEU A 251 15.50 30.21 4.41
N PRO A 252 16.75 30.03 4.86
CA PRO A 252 17.38 28.72 4.88
C PRO A 252 16.57 27.75 5.74
N LEU A 253 16.32 26.54 5.23
CA LEU A 253 15.66 25.45 5.95
C LEU A 253 16.68 24.36 6.26
N ILE A 254 16.74 23.94 7.52
CA ILE A 254 17.41 22.71 7.93
C ILE A 254 16.28 21.76 8.34
N ALA A 255 16.07 20.72 7.55
CA ALA A 255 15.07 19.69 7.78
C ALA A 255 15.73 18.42 8.34
N ASP A 256 15.00 17.70 9.19
CA ASP A 256 15.38 16.34 9.55
C ASP A 256 15.19 15.39 8.35
N ARG A 257 15.62 14.13 8.52
CA ARG A 257 15.59 13.12 7.47
C ARG A 257 14.17 12.80 6.99
N ASP A 258 13.19 12.80 7.89
CA ASP A 258 11.83 12.34 7.59
C ASP A 258 11.11 13.43 6.79
N LEU A 259 11.24 14.70 7.21
CA LEU A 259 10.73 15.84 6.44
C LEU A 259 11.45 15.99 5.09
N THR A 260 12.76 15.73 5.04
CA THR A 260 13.51 15.74 3.78
C THR A 260 13.00 14.66 2.83
N GLY A 261 12.68 13.47 3.32
CA GLY A 261 12.08 12.40 2.51
C GLY A 261 10.74 12.82 1.90
N VAL A 262 9.85 13.44 2.68
CA VAL A 262 8.58 13.98 2.17
C VAL A 262 8.84 15.06 1.11
N TYR A 263 9.76 15.98 1.36
CA TYR A 263 10.09 17.01 0.37
C TYR A 263 10.56 16.40 -0.95
N ILE A 264 11.43 15.38 -0.92
CA ILE A 264 11.90 14.69 -2.13
C ILE A 264 10.75 13.93 -2.82
N HIS A 265 9.84 13.31 -2.07
CA HIS A 265 8.66 12.64 -2.62
C HIS A 265 7.78 13.62 -3.44
N GLU A 266 7.50 14.80 -2.90
CA GLU A 266 6.68 15.80 -3.60
C GLU A 266 7.45 16.49 -4.73
N ALA A 267 8.72 16.84 -4.49
CA ALA A 267 9.50 17.66 -5.41
C ALA A 267 10.07 16.86 -6.60
N LEU A 268 10.27 15.55 -6.44
CA LEU A 268 10.85 14.67 -7.46
C LEU A 268 10.12 13.34 -7.61
N GLY A 269 9.58 12.74 -6.54
CA GLY A 269 8.85 11.47 -6.61
C GLY A 269 7.70 11.53 -7.59
N HIS A 270 6.64 12.30 -7.27
CA HIS A 270 5.50 12.47 -8.16
C HIS A 270 5.89 13.01 -9.54
N PRO A 271 6.72 14.06 -9.69
CA PRO A 271 7.12 14.53 -11.01
C PRO A 271 7.86 13.49 -11.88
N CYS A 272 8.47 12.45 -11.28
CA CYS A 272 9.09 11.35 -12.01
C CYS A 272 8.10 10.24 -12.42
N GLU A 273 6.85 10.26 -11.95
CA GLU A 273 5.83 9.29 -12.33
C GLU A 273 5.51 9.42 -13.82
N ALA A 274 5.59 8.30 -14.54
CA ALA A 274 5.61 8.29 -16.00
C ALA A 274 4.28 8.72 -16.62
N ASP A 275 3.15 8.53 -15.92
CA ASP A 275 1.83 8.97 -16.34
C ASP A 275 1.71 10.51 -16.31
N LEU A 276 2.23 11.17 -15.27
CA LEU A 276 2.30 12.64 -15.20
C LEU A 276 3.22 13.21 -16.29
N VAL A 277 4.35 12.56 -16.57
CA VAL A 277 5.23 12.96 -17.67
C VAL A 277 4.53 12.77 -19.02
N ALA A 278 3.91 11.62 -19.25
CA ALA A 278 3.22 11.31 -20.51
C ALA A 278 2.01 12.21 -20.77
N ALA A 279 1.32 12.67 -19.71
CA ALA A 279 0.23 13.63 -19.79
C ALA A 279 0.71 15.08 -20.06
N GLY A 280 2.00 15.36 -19.89
CA GLY A 280 2.56 16.72 -19.97
C GLY A 280 2.31 17.55 -18.71
N ASP A 281 1.90 16.91 -17.61
CA ASP A 281 1.59 17.55 -16.32
C ASP A 281 2.81 17.59 -15.37
N SER A 282 3.92 16.93 -15.74
CA SER A 282 5.16 16.96 -14.99
C SER A 282 6.06 18.14 -15.38
N CYS A 283 6.65 18.79 -14.38
CA CYS A 283 7.71 19.79 -14.57
C CYS A 283 9.04 19.20 -15.07
N LEU A 284 9.16 17.86 -15.09
CA LEU A 284 10.34 17.14 -15.56
C LEU A 284 10.23 16.66 -17.01
N ASP A 285 9.16 17.00 -17.73
CA ASP A 285 9.05 16.66 -19.15
C ASP A 285 10.25 17.24 -19.96
N GLY A 286 10.84 16.40 -20.79
CA GLY A 286 12.04 16.71 -21.57
C GLY A 286 13.31 16.95 -20.75
N LYS A 287 13.36 16.60 -19.46
CA LYS A 287 14.54 16.83 -18.60
C LYS A 287 15.46 15.63 -18.44
N LEU A 288 15.16 14.49 -19.06
CA LEU A 288 16.03 13.32 -19.02
C LEU A 288 17.43 13.66 -19.57
N GLY A 289 18.47 13.36 -18.81
CA GLY A 289 19.86 13.69 -19.15
C GLY A 289 20.32 15.12 -18.83
N HIS A 290 19.44 15.97 -18.28
CA HIS A 290 19.78 17.32 -17.84
C HIS A 290 20.00 17.40 -16.33
N THR A 291 20.83 18.35 -15.90
CA THR A 291 20.97 18.70 -14.48
C THR A 291 19.71 19.42 -14.00
N ILE A 292 18.97 18.81 -13.07
CA ILE A 292 17.72 19.36 -12.49
C ILE A 292 17.89 19.81 -11.03
N GLY A 293 19.05 19.58 -10.42
CA GLY A 293 19.31 19.82 -9.00
C GLY A 293 20.80 20.03 -8.70
N ASN A 294 21.13 20.07 -7.40
CA ASN A 294 22.52 20.20 -6.94
C ASN A 294 23.28 18.88 -7.16
N GLU A 295 24.53 18.95 -7.61
CA GLU A 295 25.38 17.79 -7.92
C GLU A 295 25.68 16.87 -6.73
N ILE A 296 25.51 17.35 -5.49
CA ILE A 296 25.68 16.52 -4.29
C ILE A 296 24.48 15.62 -3.99
N VAL A 297 23.36 15.79 -4.69
CA VAL A 297 22.10 15.10 -4.42
C VAL A 297 21.89 13.97 -5.42
N THR A 298 21.76 12.76 -4.90
CA THR A 298 21.31 11.58 -5.65
C THR A 298 20.02 11.08 -5.01
N VAL A 299 18.99 10.87 -5.82
CA VAL A 299 17.69 10.33 -5.39
C VAL A 299 17.48 8.99 -6.10
N VAL A 300 17.01 8.00 -5.35
CA VAL A 300 16.73 6.64 -5.84
C VAL A 300 15.37 6.22 -5.29
N ASP A 301 14.55 5.60 -6.14
CA ASP A 301 13.40 4.83 -5.72
C ASP A 301 13.81 3.35 -5.69
N ASP A 302 13.63 2.71 -4.53
CA ASP A 302 14.08 1.34 -4.29
C ASP A 302 13.12 0.61 -3.33
N PRO A 303 12.17 -0.16 -3.87
CA PRO A 303 11.24 -0.95 -3.07
C PRO A 303 11.88 -2.18 -2.44
N THR A 304 13.15 -2.49 -2.73
CA THR A 304 13.84 -3.70 -2.23
C THR A 304 14.47 -3.51 -0.85
N ILE A 305 14.44 -2.30 -0.30
CA ILE A 305 14.96 -1.97 1.03
C ILE A 305 14.04 -2.54 2.12
N ARG A 306 14.28 -3.80 2.49
CA ARG A 306 13.58 -4.54 3.55
C ARG A 306 13.47 -3.74 4.85
N GLY A 307 12.33 -3.82 5.52
CA GLY A 307 12.02 -3.07 6.74
C GLY A 307 11.46 -1.66 6.49
N GLY A 308 11.61 -1.09 5.29
CA GLY A 308 10.91 0.13 4.90
C GLY A 308 9.41 -0.13 4.71
N TYR A 309 8.55 0.84 5.03
CA TYR A 309 7.09 0.66 4.89
C TYR A 309 6.62 0.53 3.43
N GLY A 310 7.35 1.15 2.50
CA GLY A 310 7.10 1.07 1.06
C GLY A 310 7.75 -0.13 0.37
N ALA A 311 8.41 -1.03 1.12
CA ALA A 311 9.11 -2.15 0.51
C ALA A 311 8.14 -3.22 0.01
N HIS A 312 8.36 -3.73 -1.20
CA HIS A 312 7.63 -4.85 -1.77
C HIS A 312 8.53 -5.68 -2.72
N PRO A 313 8.30 -7.00 -2.84
CA PRO A 313 9.16 -7.86 -3.65
C PRO A 313 8.92 -7.76 -5.16
N ILE A 314 7.68 -7.45 -5.54
CA ILE A 314 7.17 -7.45 -6.91
C ILE A 314 6.08 -6.37 -6.98
N ASP A 315 5.99 -5.62 -8.07
CA ASP A 315 4.87 -4.72 -8.34
C ASP A 315 3.59 -5.47 -8.77
N ASP A 316 2.48 -4.75 -8.97
CA ASP A 316 1.19 -5.34 -9.33
C ASP A 316 1.11 -5.82 -10.81
N GLU A 317 2.13 -5.55 -11.62
CA GLU A 317 2.28 -6.01 -13.00
C GLU A 317 3.26 -7.18 -13.13
N GLY A 318 3.88 -7.59 -12.02
CA GLY A 318 4.71 -8.79 -11.93
C GLY A 318 6.21 -8.55 -12.12
N LEU A 319 6.69 -7.32 -11.97
CA LEU A 319 8.12 -6.97 -12.05
C LEU A 319 8.79 -6.91 -10.67
#